data_AF-A0A7Y4TMK6-F1
#
_entry.id   AF-A0A7Y4TMK6-F1
#
_cell.length_a   1.000
_cell.length_b   1.000
_cell.length_c   1.000
_cell.angle_alpha   90.00
_cell.angle_beta   90.00
_cell.angle_gamma   90.00
#
_symmetry.space_group_name_H-M   'P 1'
#
loop_
_entity.id
_entity.type
_entity.pdbx_description
1 polymer ?
#
loop_
_entity_poly.entity_id
_entity_poly.type
_entity_poly.pdbx_seq_one_letter_code
_entity_poly.pdbx_strand_id
1 'polypeptide(L)'
;MTNKLALAGFTVIAIACGISAQSVYTPDKGSSERKAILDALRVPVERELKQKIVFVADKFNVQGNWAFVGGIPRSSDGGEPNYRNTVYFEAKNEGAFDNNFFGLVRKTGGKWKVVKFAIGCTDVCYAEWWKETKAPKAIFDITY
;
A
#
# COMPACT_ATOMS: atom_id res chain seq x y z
N MET A 1 60.56 -2.60 -38.87
CA MET A 1 59.20 -3.10 -38.57
C MET A 1 58.80 -2.63 -37.18
N THR A 2 57.64 -1.99 -37.09
CA THR A 2 57.23 -1.01 -36.08
C THR A 2 56.39 -1.69 -34.98
N ASN A 3 56.76 -1.56 -33.70
CA ASN A 3 55.89 -1.92 -32.58
C ASN A 3 55.21 -0.66 -32.04
N LYS A 4 53.88 -0.59 -32.16
CA LYS A 4 53.05 0.42 -31.49
C LYS A 4 52.35 -0.24 -30.30
N LEU A 5 52.69 0.23 -29.09
CA LEU A 5 51.88 0.05 -27.89
C LEU A 5 50.50 0.68 -28.13
N ALA A 6 49.43 -0.04 -27.81
CA ALA A 6 48.10 0.54 -27.66
C ALA A 6 47.65 0.38 -26.20
N LEU A 7 47.61 1.51 -25.49
CA LEU A 7 47.04 1.64 -24.16
C LEU A 7 45.51 1.69 -24.31
N ALA A 8 44.80 0.68 -23.82
CA ALA A 8 43.34 0.68 -23.80
C ALA A 8 42.83 1.49 -22.59
N GLY A 9 42.27 2.67 -22.84
CA GLY A 9 41.64 3.51 -21.83
C GLY A 9 40.28 2.95 -21.38
N PHE A 10 40.10 2.78 -20.08
CA PHE A 10 38.85 2.34 -19.46
C PHE A 10 38.00 3.58 -19.10
N THR A 11 36.97 3.89 -19.89
CA THR A 11 36.04 4.98 -19.58
C THR A 11 34.96 4.46 -18.64
N VAL A 12 34.96 4.93 -17.39
CA VAL A 12 33.87 4.70 -16.43
C VAL A 12 32.75 5.71 -16.71
N ILE A 13 31.62 5.25 -17.25
CA ILE A 13 30.40 6.05 -17.37
C ILE A 13 29.69 6.00 -16.01
N ALA A 14 29.76 7.08 -15.25
CA ALA A 14 28.95 7.27 -14.06
C ALA A 14 27.50 7.56 -14.47
N ILE A 15 26.62 6.57 -14.38
CA ILE A 15 25.18 6.77 -14.54
C ILE A 15 24.67 7.44 -13.25
N ALA A 16 24.48 8.76 -13.31
CA ALA A 16 23.78 9.49 -12.26
C ALA A 16 22.29 9.09 -12.30
N CYS A 17 21.90 8.15 -11.43
CA CYS A 17 20.50 7.83 -11.21
C CYS A 17 19.83 9.00 -10.47
N GLY A 18 19.27 9.95 -11.22
CA GLY A 18 18.42 10.99 -10.65
C GLY A 18 17.18 10.35 -10.04
N ILE A 19 17.03 10.42 -8.71
CA ILE A 19 15.79 10.07 -8.03
C ILE A 19 14.82 11.21 -8.29
N SER A 20 14.02 11.11 -9.35
CA SER A 20 12.87 12.00 -9.53
C SER A 20 11.88 11.75 -8.40
N ALA A 21 11.56 12.79 -7.63
CA ALA A 21 10.45 12.76 -6.68
C ALA A 21 9.16 12.60 -7.48
N GLN A 22 8.61 11.39 -7.54
CA GLN A 22 7.33 11.14 -8.18
C GLN A 22 6.24 11.89 -7.43
N SER A 23 5.28 12.49 -8.15
CA SER A 23 4.09 13.09 -7.54
C SER A 23 3.16 12.01 -6.98
N VAL A 24 2.32 12.40 -6.02
CA VAL A 24 1.21 11.56 -5.59
C VAL A 24 0.18 11.49 -6.71
N TYR A 25 -0.37 10.31 -6.96
CA TYR A 25 -1.47 10.11 -7.89
C TYR A 25 -2.40 8.98 -7.44
N THR A 26 -3.59 8.96 -8.03
CA THR A 26 -4.58 7.91 -7.84
C THR A 26 -4.63 7.04 -9.09
N PRO A 27 -4.28 5.74 -9.02
CA PRO A 27 -4.44 4.85 -10.16
C PRO A 27 -5.90 4.73 -10.60
N ASP A 28 -6.14 4.74 -11.91
CA ASP A 28 -7.49 4.66 -12.46
C ASP A 28 -8.25 3.42 -11.97
N LYS A 29 -9.57 3.57 -11.81
CA LYS A 29 -10.46 2.44 -11.55
C LYS A 29 -10.35 1.42 -12.68
N GLY A 30 -10.11 0.16 -12.35
CA GLY A 30 -9.92 -0.92 -13.32
C GLY A 30 -8.48 -1.09 -13.84
N SER A 31 -7.56 -0.19 -13.50
CA SER A 31 -6.15 -0.34 -13.90
C SER A 31 -5.49 -1.59 -13.27
N SER A 32 -4.49 -2.13 -13.99
CA SER A 32 -3.73 -3.29 -13.52
C SER A 32 -3.00 -3.02 -12.21
N GLU A 33 -2.49 -1.80 -12.02
CA GLU A 33 -1.83 -1.38 -10.78
C GLU A 33 -2.78 -1.32 -9.59
N ARG A 34 -3.93 -0.65 -9.75
CA ARG A 34 -4.97 -0.60 -8.70
C ARG A 34 -5.38 -2.01 -8.29
N LYS A 35 -5.60 -2.89 -9.28
CA LYS A 35 -5.91 -4.30 -9.04
C LYS A 35 -4.80 -5.00 -8.27
N ALA A 36 -3.54 -4.87 -8.69
CA ALA A 36 -2.42 -5.54 -8.04
C ALA A 36 -2.21 -5.11 -6.59
N ILE A 37 -2.42 -3.83 -6.26
CA ILE A 37 -2.34 -3.30 -4.90
C ILE A 37 -3.47 -3.88 -4.03
N LEU A 38 -4.72 -3.86 -4.52
CA LEU A 38 -5.86 -4.43 -3.80
C LEU A 38 -5.74 -5.94 -3.64
N ASP A 39 -5.21 -6.65 -4.63
CA ASP A 39 -4.96 -8.09 -4.57
C ASP A 39 -3.92 -8.44 -3.51
N ALA A 40 -2.85 -7.63 -3.39
CA ALA A 40 -1.87 -7.80 -2.32
C ALA A 40 -2.49 -7.61 -0.93
N LEU A 41 -3.35 -6.59 -0.77
CA LEU A 41 -4.02 -6.29 0.50
C LEU A 41 -5.06 -7.35 0.89
N ARG A 42 -5.74 -7.93 -0.10
CA ARG A 42 -6.80 -8.92 0.13
C ARG A 42 -6.31 -10.16 0.86
N VAL A 43 -5.09 -10.61 0.56
CA VAL A 43 -4.54 -11.87 1.12
C VAL A 43 -4.49 -11.87 2.66
N PRO A 44 -3.86 -10.90 3.34
CA PRO A 44 -3.87 -10.86 4.80
C PRO A 44 -5.24 -10.49 5.37
N VAL A 45 -5.99 -9.57 4.73
CA VAL A 45 -7.30 -9.14 5.24
C VAL A 45 -8.32 -10.29 5.24
N GLU A 46 -8.44 -11.05 4.15
CA GLU A 46 -9.35 -12.21 4.10
C GLU A 46 -8.94 -13.31 5.09
N ARG A 47 -7.65 -13.45 5.36
CA ARG A 47 -7.14 -14.41 6.35
C ARG A 47 -7.57 -14.03 7.76
N GLU A 48 -7.48 -12.75 8.10
CA GLU A 48 -7.85 -12.24 9.43
C GLU A 48 -9.36 -12.21 9.63
N LEU A 49 -10.10 -11.79 8.60
CA LEU A 49 -11.57 -11.77 8.61
C LEU A 49 -12.21 -13.13 8.33
N LYS A 50 -11.41 -14.12 7.94
CA LYS A 50 -11.83 -15.51 7.64
C LYS A 50 -12.97 -15.58 6.61
N GLN A 51 -13.01 -14.64 5.66
CA GLN A 51 -14.07 -14.52 4.67
C GLN A 51 -13.59 -13.77 3.43
N LYS A 52 -14.37 -13.82 2.34
CA LYS A 52 -14.09 -13.07 1.11
C LYS A 52 -14.44 -11.59 1.25
N ILE A 53 -13.56 -10.72 0.74
CA ILE A 53 -13.68 -9.27 0.91
C ILE A 53 -13.58 -8.53 -0.42
N VAL A 54 -14.55 -7.64 -0.62
CA VAL A 54 -14.56 -6.62 -1.66
C VAL A 54 -14.18 -5.27 -1.03
N PHE A 55 -13.15 -4.63 -1.56
CA PHE A 55 -12.72 -3.32 -1.09
C PHE A 55 -13.43 -2.20 -1.85
N VAL A 56 -14.20 -1.39 -1.14
CA VAL A 56 -14.71 -0.12 -1.63
C VAL A 56 -13.76 0.98 -1.17
N ALA A 57 -12.69 1.18 -1.94
CA ALA A 57 -11.65 2.14 -1.63
C ALA A 57 -12.01 3.56 -2.11
N ASP A 58 -12.00 4.52 -1.19
CA ASP A 58 -12.22 5.95 -1.41
C ASP A 58 -10.93 6.77 -1.26
N LYS A 59 -9.98 6.30 -0.44
CA LYS A 59 -8.61 6.80 -0.37
C LYS A 59 -7.70 5.86 -1.15
N PHE A 60 -6.97 6.38 -2.13
CA PHE A 60 -6.06 5.57 -2.92
C PHE A 60 -4.94 6.42 -3.52
N ASN A 61 -3.84 6.53 -2.80
CA ASN A 61 -2.71 7.38 -3.19
C ASN A 61 -1.47 6.52 -3.41
N VAL A 62 -0.78 6.76 -4.52
CA VAL A 62 0.47 6.10 -4.87
C VAL A 62 1.56 7.16 -5.06
N GLN A 63 2.76 6.86 -4.57
CA GLN A 63 3.96 7.67 -4.82
C GLN A 63 5.19 6.76 -4.84
N GLY A 64 5.92 6.72 -5.95
CA GLY A 64 7.07 5.83 -6.07
C GLY A 64 6.66 4.37 -5.95
N ASN A 65 7.30 3.68 -5.02
CA ASN A 65 7.03 2.28 -4.70
C ASN A 65 6.04 2.10 -3.54
N TRP A 66 5.28 3.13 -3.16
CA TRP A 66 4.37 3.08 -2.02
C TRP A 66 2.95 3.39 -2.44
N ALA A 67 1.99 2.70 -1.81
CA ALA A 67 0.57 2.94 -1.96
C ALA A 67 -0.08 2.96 -0.57
N PHE A 68 -0.93 3.96 -0.33
CA PHE A 68 -1.85 4.00 0.80
C PHE A 68 -3.27 3.86 0.28
N VAL A 69 -4.03 2.94 0.88
CA VAL A 69 -5.39 2.63 0.50
C VAL A 69 -6.28 2.66 1.73
N GLY A 70 -7.45 3.27 1.63
CA GLY A 70 -8.46 3.25 2.68
C GLY A 70 -9.87 3.19 2.10
N GLY A 71 -10.82 2.79 2.94
CA GLY A 71 -12.23 2.77 2.59
C GLY A 71 -13.02 1.75 3.40
N ILE A 72 -14.04 1.17 2.79
CA ILE A 72 -14.98 0.26 3.46
C ILE A 72 -14.76 -1.18 2.94
N PRO A 73 -14.54 -2.16 3.83
CA PRO A 73 -14.57 -3.56 3.44
C PRO A 73 -16.03 -4.04 3.34
N ARG A 74 -16.32 -4.87 2.34
CA ARG A 74 -17.62 -5.50 2.12
C ARG A 74 -17.46 -7.01 1.99
N SER A 75 -18.44 -7.76 2.46
CA SER A 75 -18.58 -9.18 2.14
C SER A 75 -18.91 -9.37 0.65
N SER A 76 -18.82 -10.61 0.17
CA SER A 76 -19.10 -10.94 -1.24
C SER A 76 -20.53 -10.65 -1.70
N ASP A 77 -21.48 -10.56 -0.77
CA ASP A 77 -22.87 -10.17 -1.00
C ASP A 77 -23.08 -8.64 -0.98
N GLY A 78 -22.03 -7.85 -0.75
CA GLY A 78 -22.08 -6.39 -0.66
C GLY A 78 -22.46 -5.85 0.73
N GLY A 79 -22.75 -6.72 1.68
CA GLY A 79 -23.02 -6.38 3.07
C GLY A 79 -21.78 -5.97 3.87
N GLU A 80 -22.00 -5.68 5.15
CA GLU A 80 -20.90 -5.54 6.10
C GLU A 80 -20.27 -6.93 6.38
N PRO A 81 -18.93 -7.05 6.49
CA PRO A 81 -18.29 -8.31 6.86
C PRO A 81 -18.81 -8.87 8.18
N ASN A 82 -18.85 -10.20 8.29
CA ASN A 82 -19.22 -10.86 9.53
C ASN A 82 -18.01 -10.89 10.48
N TYR A 83 -18.05 -10.09 11.54
CA TYR A 83 -16.96 -10.02 12.50
C TYR A 83 -17.03 -11.02 13.66
N ARG A 84 -18.11 -11.83 13.78
CA ARG A 84 -18.41 -12.67 14.96
C ARG A 84 -17.29 -13.61 15.40
N ASN A 85 -16.50 -14.12 14.46
CA ASN A 85 -15.42 -15.08 14.72
C ASN A 85 -14.03 -14.50 14.44
N THR A 86 -13.90 -13.18 14.51
CA THR A 86 -12.67 -12.42 14.23
C THR A 86 -12.19 -11.71 15.49
N VAL A 87 -10.96 -11.21 15.45
CA VAL A 87 -10.39 -10.39 16.53
C VAL A 87 -11.15 -9.07 16.77
N TYR A 88 -12.04 -8.69 15.85
CA TYR A 88 -12.81 -7.44 15.90
C TYR A 88 -14.16 -7.56 16.59
N PHE A 89 -14.58 -8.77 16.98
CA PHE A 89 -15.93 -9.00 17.50
C PHE A 89 -16.23 -8.17 18.74
N GLU A 90 -15.34 -8.20 19.74
CA GLU A 90 -15.52 -7.51 21.01
C GLU A 90 -15.57 -5.99 20.81
N ALA A 91 -14.57 -5.42 20.13
CA ALA A 91 -14.53 -3.98 19.82
C ALA A 91 -15.79 -3.51 19.07
N LYS A 92 -16.29 -4.31 18.11
CA LYS A 92 -17.56 -4.01 17.41
C LYS A 92 -18.76 -4.07 18.33
N ASN A 93 -18.85 -5.07 19.21
CA ASN A 93 -19.96 -5.21 20.15
C ASN A 93 -19.98 -4.09 21.20
N GLU A 94 -18.82 -3.54 21.52
CA GLU A 94 -18.66 -2.42 22.47
C GLU A 94 -18.79 -1.04 21.81
N GLY A 95 -18.95 -0.97 20.48
CA GLY A 95 -19.03 0.29 19.74
C GLY A 95 -17.68 1.00 19.53
N ALA A 96 -16.56 0.34 19.83
CA ALA A 96 -15.20 0.82 19.61
C ALA A 96 -14.63 0.37 18.26
N PHE A 97 -15.45 0.39 17.20
CA PHE A 97 -15.09 -0.10 15.88
C PHE A 97 -15.90 0.58 14.78
N ASP A 98 -15.20 1.16 13.80
CA ASP A 98 -15.80 1.64 12.57
C ASP A 98 -15.53 0.66 11.42
N ASN A 99 -16.52 0.39 10.56
CA ASN A 99 -16.35 -0.52 9.42
C ASN A 99 -15.50 0.09 8.29
N ASN A 100 -14.22 0.34 8.58
CA ASN A 100 -13.22 0.86 7.67
C ASN A 100 -12.00 -0.06 7.62
N PHE A 101 -11.20 0.11 6.58
CA PHE A 101 -9.87 -0.48 6.49
C PHE A 101 -8.87 0.57 6.01
N PHE A 102 -7.61 0.37 6.39
CA PHE A 102 -6.48 1.12 5.88
C PHE A 102 -5.32 0.17 5.59
N GLY A 103 -4.61 0.38 4.50
CA GLY A 103 -3.53 -0.47 4.03
C GLY A 103 -2.37 0.36 3.50
N LEU A 104 -1.16 0.03 3.96
CA LEU A 104 0.09 0.53 3.40
C LEU A 104 0.77 -0.62 2.66
N VAL A 105 1.03 -0.40 1.38
CA VAL A 105 1.55 -1.41 0.47
C VAL A 105 2.81 -0.86 -0.19
N ARG A 106 3.85 -1.71 -0.32
CA ARG A 106 5.11 -1.34 -0.95
C ARG A 106 5.45 -2.27 -2.10
N LYS A 107 5.88 -1.71 -3.22
CA LYS A 107 6.40 -2.46 -4.36
C LYS A 107 7.86 -2.86 -4.10
N THR A 108 8.17 -4.14 -4.18
CA THR A 108 9.54 -4.67 -4.02
C THR A 108 9.73 -5.84 -4.97
N GLY A 109 10.77 -5.80 -5.81
CA GLY A 109 10.99 -6.82 -6.84
C GLY A 109 9.82 -6.93 -7.83
N GLY A 110 9.22 -5.79 -8.21
CA GLY A 110 8.08 -5.73 -9.12
C GLY A 110 6.73 -6.15 -8.54
N LYS A 111 6.67 -6.63 -7.29
CA LYS A 111 5.43 -7.10 -6.64
C LYS A 111 5.03 -6.18 -5.50
N TRP A 112 3.73 -5.90 -5.38
CA TRP A 112 3.16 -5.20 -4.24
C TRP A 112 3.07 -6.13 -3.03
N LYS A 113 3.51 -5.66 -1.87
CA LYS A 113 3.48 -6.38 -0.60
C LYS A 113 2.93 -5.49 0.49
N VAL A 114 2.05 -6.03 1.33
CA VAL A 114 1.51 -5.31 2.49
C VAL A 114 2.64 -5.06 3.49
N VAL A 115 2.73 -3.82 3.97
CA VAL A 115 3.65 -3.39 5.02
C VAL A 115 2.90 -3.26 6.35
N LYS A 116 1.76 -2.59 6.33
CA LYS A 116 0.83 -2.47 7.46
C LYS A 116 -0.60 -2.48 6.94
N PHE A 117 -1.53 -2.95 7.77
CA PHE A 117 -2.95 -2.69 7.56
C PHE A 117 -3.66 -2.63 8.92
N ALA A 118 -4.83 -2.00 8.93
CA ALA A 118 -5.70 -1.91 10.09
C ALA A 118 -7.16 -1.93 9.62
N ILE A 119 -8.04 -2.41 10.48
CA ILE A 119 -9.48 -2.50 10.26
C ILE A 119 -10.13 -2.05 11.57
N GLY A 120 -11.21 -1.29 11.52
CA GLY A 120 -11.92 -0.93 12.76
C GLY A 120 -11.52 0.37 13.42
N CYS A 121 -10.78 1.25 12.74
CA CYS A 121 -10.20 2.41 13.41
C CYS A 121 -11.28 3.48 13.70
N THR A 122 -11.45 3.85 14.97
CA THR A 122 -12.34 4.96 15.40
C THR A 122 -11.72 6.35 15.21
N ASP A 123 -10.42 6.40 14.94
CA ASP A 123 -9.63 7.61 14.67
C ASP A 123 -8.56 7.29 13.60
N VAL A 124 -7.66 8.24 13.32
CA VAL A 124 -6.56 8.14 12.35
C VAL A 124 -5.45 7.21 12.86
N CYS A 125 -5.74 5.90 12.89
CA CYS A 125 -4.81 4.84 13.34
C CYS A 125 -3.54 4.70 12.48
N TYR A 126 -3.50 5.36 11.34
CA TYR A 126 -2.38 5.39 10.40
C TYR A 126 -1.48 6.64 10.54
N ALA A 127 -1.76 7.51 11.52
CA ALA A 127 -1.07 8.80 11.73
C ALA A 127 0.46 8.71 11.73
N GLU A 128 1.02 7.69 12.40
CA GLU A 128 2.47 7.55 12.56
C GLU A 128 3.11 6.60 11.54
N TRP A 129 2.34 5.98 10.64
CA TRP A 129 2.85 4.94 9.75
C TRP A 129 3.96 5.45 8.82
N TRP A 130 3.89 6.70 8.35
CA TRP A 130 4.95 7.31 7.53
C TRP A 130 6.29 7.37 8.26
N LYS A 131 6.27 7.68 9.56
CA LYS A 131 7.47 7.82 10.41
C LYS A 131 8.08 6.47 10.72
N GLU A 132 7.23 5.49 11.04
CA GLU A 132 7.62 4.11 11.37
C GLU A 132 8.19 3.37 10.14
N THR A 133 7.57 3.53 8.98
CA THR A 133 7.88 2.72 7.78
C THR A 133 8.76 3.43 6.76
N LYS A 134 8.98 4.75 6.96
CA LYS A 134 9.64 5.64 5.99
C LYS A 134 8.89 5.73 4.65
N ALA A 135 7.59 5.43 4.65
CA ALA A 135 6.73 5.74 3.52
C ALA A 135 6.61 7.27 3.34
N PRO A 136 6.45 7.76 2.11
CA PRO A 136 6.26 9.19 1.86
C PRO A 136 5.04 9.72 2.61
N LYS A 137 5.19 10.74 3.45
CA LYS A 137 4.07 11.29 4.24
C LYS A 137 2.90 11.75 3.36
N ALA A 138 3.20 12.22 2.15
CA ALA A 138 2.21 12.78 1.22
C ALA A 138 1.12 11.80 0.76
N ILE A 139 1.36 10.47 0.79
CA ILE A 139 0.32 9.50 0.38
C ILE A 139 -0.80 9.33 1.42
N PHE A 140 -0.59 9.74 2.66
CA PHE A 140 -1.55 9.54 3.75
C PHE A 140 -2.61 10.65 3.82
N ASP A 141 -2.39 11.77 3.12
CA ASP A 141 -3.30 12.93 3.06
C ASP A 141 -3.79 13.40 4.46
N ILE A 142 -2.84 13.51 5.40
CA ILE A 142 -3.12 13.98 6.76
C ILE A 142 -2.63 15.42 6.89
N THR A 143 -3.57 16.34 7.08
CA THR A 143 -3.33 17.71 7.53
C THR A 143 -3.37 17.74 9.05
N TYR A 144 -2.28 18.12 9.70
CA TYR A 144 -2.22 18.36 11.15
C TYR A 144 -2.17 19.86 11.42
#